data_AF-A0A3M6RK75-F1
#
_entry.id   AF-A0A3M6RK75-F1
#
_cell.length_a   1.000
_cell.length_b   1.000
_cell.length_c   1.000
_cell.angle_alpha   90.00
_cell.angle_beta   90.00
_cell.angle_gamma   90.00
#
_symmetry.space_group_name_H-M   'P 1'
#
loop_
_entity.id
_entity.type
_entity.pdbx_description
1 polymer ?
#
loop_
_entity_poly.entity_id
_entity_poly.type
_entity_poly.pdbx_seq_one_letter_code
_entity_poly.pdbx_strand_id
1 'polypeptide(L)'
;MKQDGGSQAKPPASGRTARKRQRRFFAEGQAGLLDRSSCPHHCPRRTDAGKSKRAVALRRTQRLTHARIAERLGLSKSTVARACQTAGVARLPPLQEAPPVRRYERKAAGELLHLDTKQLARFAQPGHRITGDRRCCTPGAGWQAWHVAIDAPHAQA
;
A
#
# COMPACT_ATOMS: atom_id res chain seq x y z
N MET A 1 -24.30 23.21 -40.51
CA MET A 1 -23.42 23.10 -39.33
C MET A 1 -22.94 21.65 -39.20
N LYS A 2 -21.73 21.35 -39.69
CA LYS A 2 -20.96 20.16 -39.26
C LYS A 2 -19.53 20.64 -39.05
N GLN A 3 -19.05 20.54 -37.81
CA GLN A 3 -17.65 20.72 -37.47
C GLN A 3 -17.00 19.35 -37.67
N ASP A 4 -16.23 19.19 -38.74
CA ASP A 4 -15.42 17.99 -38.90
C ASP A 4 -14.17 18.16 -38.02
N GLY A 5 -14.10 17.30 -37.01
CA GLY A 5 -13.05 17.29 -35.99
C GLY A 5 -11.66 17.20 -36.61
N GLY A 6 -10.84 18.20 -36.32
CA GLY A 6 -9.44 18.23 -36.71
C GLY A 6 -8.69 17.03 -36.16
N SER A 7 -8.28 16.14 -37.07
CA SER A 7 -7.27 15.13 -36.80
C SER A 7 -5.98 15.84 -36.39
N GLN A 8 -5.63 15.76 -35.10
CA GLN A 8 -4.36 16.31 -34.63
C GLN A 8 -3.21 15.51 -35.26
N ALA A 9 -2.64 16.05 -36.33
CA ALA A 9 -1.42 15.52 -36.93
C ALA A 9 -0.30 15.58 -35.89
N LYS A 10 0.28 14.41 -35.58
CA LYS A 10 1.43 14.30 -34.68
C LYS A 10 2.58 15.15 -35.25
N PRO A 11 3.25 15.99 -34.43
CA PRO A 11 4.29 16.88 -34.94
C PRO A 11 5.39 16.06 -35.65
N PRO A 12 5.95 16.59 -36.76
CA PRO A 12 6.93 15.88 -37.55
C PRO A 12 8.16 15.55 -36.68
N ALA A 13 8.62 14.31 -36.78
CA ALA A 13 9.83 13.88 -36.09
C ALA A 13 11.03 14.69 -36.61
N SER A 14 11.98 15.03 -35.72
CA SER A 14 13.20 15.73 -36.13
C SER A 14 13.97 14.95 -37.21
N GLY A 15 14.72 15.64 -38.08
CA GLY A 15 15.50 15.01 -39.15
C GLY A 15 16.46 13.92 -38.64
N ARG A 16 16.98 14.06 -37.41
CA ARG A 16 17.81 13.04 -36.75
C ARG A 16 17.02 11.77 -36.44
N THR A 17 15.77 11.89 -35.98
CA THR A 17 14.88 10.76 -35.70
C THR A 17 14.43 10.07 -37.00
N ALA A 18 14.13 10.85 -38.05
CA ALA A 18 13.81 10.30 -39.37
C ALA A 18 14.97 9.46 -39.94
N ARG A 19 16.20 9.98 -39.92
CA ARG A 19 17.40 9.24 -40.35
C ARG A 19 17.64 7.97 -39.52
N LYS A 20 17.43 8.01 -38.20
CA LYS A 20 17.52 6.84 -37.32
C LYS A 20 16.49 5.78 -37.69
N ARG A 21 15.22 6.15 -37.92
CA ARG A 21 14.15 5.23 -38.31
C ARG A 21 14.39 4.66 -39.72
N GLN A 22 14.85 5.47 -40.67
CA GLN A 22 15.19 5.01 -42.01
C GLN A 22 16.36 4.02 -42.01
N ARG A 23 17.43 4.27 -41.24
CA ARG A 23 18.52 3.30 -41.05
C ARG A 23 18.03 1.97 -40.48
N ARG A 24 17.11 1.99 -39.51
CA ARG A 24 16.51 0.77 -38.96
C ARG A 24 15.65 0.04 -39.97
N PHE A 25 14.85 0.76 -40.75
CA PHE A 25 14.03 0.16 -41.79
C PHE A 25 14.87 -0.56 -42.86
N PHE A 26 15.98 0.03 -43.30
CA PHE A 26 16.87 -0.65 -44.25
C PHE A 26 17.56 -1.88 -43.68
N ALA A 27 17.84 -1.92 -42.38
CA ALA A 27 18.52 -3.05 -41.74
C ALA A 27 17.56 -4.18 -41.32
N GLU A 28 16.33 -3.85 -40.90
CA GLU A 28 15.41 -4.76 -40.20
C GLU A 28 14.00 -4.77 -40.81
N GLY A 29 13.78 -4.06 -41.91
CA GLY A 29 12.47 -3.91 -42.54
C GLY A 29 11.44 -3.22 -41.64
N GLN A 30 10.18 -3.62 -41.80
CA GLN A 30 9.05 -3.05 -41.06
C GLN A 30 9.17 -3.25 -39.54
N ALA A 31 9.84 -4.32 -39.08
CA ALA A 31 10.09 -4.58 -37.67
C ALA A 31 10.97 -3.50 -37.00
N GLY A 32 11.88 -2.88 -37.76
CA GLY A 32 12.75 -1.81 -37.26
C GLY A 32 12.05 -0.49 -36.92
N LEU A 33 10.79 -0.34 -37.36
CA LEU A 33 9.95 0.84 -37.08
C LEU A 33 9.15 0.72 -35.78
N LEU A 34 9.09 -0.48 -35.18
CA LEU A 34 8.47 -0.69 -33.88
C LEU A 34 9.20 0.11 -32.79
N ASP A 35 8.43 0.61 -31.82
CA ASP A 35 9.02 1.31 -30.69
C ASP A 35 9.85 0.33 -29.86
N ARG A 36 11.12 0.70 -29.65
CA ARG A 36 12.03 -0.05 -28.79
C ARG A 36 11.96 0.52 -27.38
N SER A 37 12.24 -0.32 -26.40
CA SER A 37 12.39 0.14 -25.03
C SER A 37 13.42 1.27 -24.96
N SER A 38 13.09 2.35 -24.26
CA SER A 38 14.05 3.37 -23.84
C SER A 38 14.97 2.89 -22.70
N CYS A 39 14.74 1.68 -22.19
CA CYS A 39 15.56 1.07 -21.17
C CYS A 39 17.01 0.88 -21.65
N PRO A 40 18.01 1.29 -20.85
CA PRO A 40 19.41 1.08 -21.17
C PRO A 40 19.74 -0.42 -21.26
N HIS A 41 20.56 -0.80 -22.25
CA HIS A 41 21.02 -2.18 -22.42
C HIS A 41 21.90 -2.67 -21.26
N HIS A 42 22.62 -1.75 -20.60
CA HIS A 42 23.49 -2.05 -19.47
C HIS A 42 23.31 -1.03 -18.34
N CYS A 43 23.13 -1.53 -17.12
CA CYS A 43 23.06 -0.72 -15.89
C CYS A 43 24.08 -1.25 -14.88
N PRO A 44 25.29 -0.67 -14.80
CA PRO A 44 26.34 -1.14 -13.89
C PRO A 44 25.93 -1.08 -12.41
N ARG A 45 25.09 -0.10 -12.07
CA ARG A 45 24.55 0.08 -10.71
C ARG A 45 23.28 -0.74 -10.46
N ARG A 46 22.91 -1.65 -11.37
CA ARG A 46 21.76 -2.53 -11.16
C ARG A 46 22.06 -3.41 -9.96
N THR A 47 21.15 -3.43 -9.00
CA THR A 47 21.31 -4.24 -7.80
C THR A 47 21.52 -5.70 -8.17
N ASP A 48 22.46 -6.33 -7.48
CA ASP A 48 22.73 -7.75 -7.60
C ASP A 48 21.44 -8.58 -7.51
N ALA A 49 21.28 -9.51 -8.45
CA ALA A 49 20.11 -10.36 -8.54
C ALA A 49 20.01 -11.30 -7.32
N GLY A 50 21.15 -11.72 -6.76
CA GLY A 50 21.22 -12.53 -5.54
C GLY A 50 20.66 -11.80 -4.32
N LYS A 51 21.09 -10.56 -4.08
CA LYS A 51 20.54 -9.70 -3.01
C LYS A 51 19.03 -9.47 -3.18
N SER A 52 18.56 -9.27 -4.41
CA SER A 52 17.12 -9.09 -4.68
C SER A 52 16.32 -10.36 -4.36
N LYS A 53 16.82 -11.53 -4.74
CA LYS A 53 16.22 -12.82 -4.37
C LYS A 53 16.21 -13.04 -2.85
N ARG A 54 17.32 -12.73 -2.17
CA ARG A 54 17.41 -12.81 -0.70
C ARG A 54 16.44 -11.87 -0.01
N ALA A 55 16.24 -10.66 -0.52
CA ALA A 55 15.26 -9.72 0.01
C ALA A 55 13.84 -10.30 -0.04
N VAL A 56 13.45 -10.89 -1.18
CA VAL A 56 12.15 -11.56 -1.35
C VAL A 56 12.03 -12.77 -0.42
N ALA A 57 13.07 -13.58 -0.28
CA ALA A 57 13.07 -14.73 0.62
C ALA A 57 12.85 -14.31 2.07
N LEU A 58 13.62 -13.33 2.58
CA LEU A 58 13.46 -12.79 3.93
C LEU A 58 12.06 -12.19 4.16
N ARG A 59 11.48 -11.54 3.14
CA ARG A 59 10.13 -11.01 3.21
C ARG A 59 9.08 -12.11 3.34
N ARG A 60 9.24 -13.23 2.61
CA ARG A 60 8.31 -14.37 2.64
C ARG A 60 8.42 -15.20 3.91
N THR A 61 9.63 -15.61 4.29
CA THR A 61 9.84 -16.59 5.36
C THR A 61 9.85 -15.98 6.75
N GLN A 62 10.44 -14.79 6.90
CA GLN A 62 10.61 -14.13 8.19
C GLN A 62 9.68 -12.92 8.37
N ARG A 63 8.88 -12.59 7.34
CA ARG A 63 7.94 -11.45 7.35
C ARG A 63 8.56 -10.12 7.77
N LEU A 64 9.88 -9.95 7.55
CA LEU A 64 10.62 -8.74 7.92
C LEU A 64 10.12 -7.52 7.16
N THR A 65 10.20 -6.34 7.79
CA THR A 65 9.89 -5.06 7.13
C THR A 65 10.94 -4.72 6.08
N HIS A 66 10.57 -3.90 5.09
CA HIS A 66 11.53 -3.45 4.07
C HIS A 66 12.75 -2.74 4.68
N ALA A 67 12.58 -2.02 5.80
CA ALA A 67 13.68 -1.36 6.50
C ALA A 67 14.68 -2.36 7.08
N ARG A 68 14.20 -3.38 7.81
CA ARG A 68 15.06 -4.44 8.37
C ARG A 68 15.78 -5.25 7.30
N ILE A 69 15.11 -5.53 6.17
CA ILE A 69 15.73 -6.22 5.04
C ILE A 69 16.80 -5.34 4.38
N ALA A 70 16.52 -4.06 4.20
CA ALA A 70 17.45 -3.09 3.62
C ALA A 70 18.75 -2.99 4.44
N GLU A 71 18.62 -2.84 5.75
CA GLU A 71 19.74 -2.85 6.70
C GLU A 71 20.55 -4.15 6.60
N ARG A 72 19.89 -5.32 6.66
CA ARG A 72 20.56 -6.63 6.64
C ARG A 72 21.28 -6.95 5.34
N LEU A 73 20.84 -6.40 4.21
CA LEU A 73 21.42 -6.70 2.89
C LEU A 73 22.31 -5.57 2.34
N GLY A 74 22.41 -4.44 3.05
CA GLY A 74 23.09 -3.23 2.57
C GLY A 74 22.46 -2.72 1.27
N LEU A 75 21.13 -2.65 1.24
CA LEU A 75 20.35 -2.14 0.12
C LEU A 75 19.57 -0.89 0.54
N SER A 76 19.18 -0.06 -0.41
CA SER A 76 18.19 0.98 -0.12
C SER A 76 16.80 0.36 0.10
N LYS A 77 16.00 0.98 0.96
CA LYS A 77 14.59 0.59 1.19
C LYS A 77 13.78 0.56 -0.11
N SER A 78 14.04 1.47 -1.04
CA SER A 78 13.34 1.56 -2.33
C SER A 78 13.70 0.41 -3.28
N THR A 79 14.92 -0.10 -3.24
CA THR A 79 15.33 -1.29 -3.98
C THR A 79 14.66 -2.55 -3.43
N VAL A 80 14.63 -2.70 -2.10
CA VAL A 80 13.90 -3.81 -1.46
C VAL A 80 12.41 -3.76 -1.80
N ALA A 81 11.80 -2.58 -1.70
CA ALA A 81 10.38 -2.39 -2.03
C ALA A 81 10.09 -2.78 -3.49
N ARG A 82 10.90 -2.33 -4.45
CA ARG A 82 10.75 -2.72 -5.86
C ARG A 82 10.92 -4.22 -6.07
N ALA A 83 11.94 -4.84 -5.49
CA ALA A 83 12.14 -6.29 -5.59
C ALA A 83 10.94 -7.07 -5.03
N CYS A 84 10.40 -6.65 -3.87
CA CYS A 84 9.22 -7.26 -3.26
C CYS A 84 7.95 -7.01 -4.10
N GLN A 85 7.78 -5.83 -4.68
CA GLN A 85 6.67 -5.50 -5.57
C GLN A 85 6.67 -6.40 -6.81
N THR A 86 7.82 -6.50 -7.49
CA THR A 86 7.97 -7.35 -8.68
C THR A 86 7.73 -8.83 -8.36
N ALA A 87 8.06 -9.28 -7.14
CA ALA A 87 7.84 -10.65 -6.69
C ALA A 87 6.46 -10.89 -6.01
N GLY A 88 5.55 -9.91 -6.03
CA GLY A 88 4.20 -10.03 -5.47
C GLY A 88 4.10 -10.07 -3.94
N VAL A 89 5.14 -9.62 -3.21
CA VAL A 89 5.21 -9.68 -1.74
C VAL A 89 5.41 -8.31 -1.07
N ALA A 90 5.02 -7.24 -1.74
CA ALA A 90 5.03 -5.90 -1.16
C ALA A 90 4.13 -5.84 0.10
N ARG A 91 2.90 -6.35 -0.02
CA ARG A 91 1.99 -6.57 1.11
C ARG A 91 2.00 -8.05 1.47
N LEU A 92 2.17 -8.35 2.76
CA LEU A 92 2.06 -9.71 3.26
C LEU A 92 0.60 -10.04 3.56
N PRO A 93 0.17 -11.29 3.39
CA PRO A 93 -1.13 -11.74 3.88
C PRO A 93 -1.21 -11.57 5.41
N PRO A 94 -2.41 -11.49 6.01
CA PRO A 94 -2.56 -11.47 7.46
C PRO A 94 -1.87 -12.68 8.13
N LEU A 95 -1.46 -12.52 9.40
CA LEU A 95 -0.76 -13.59 10.13
C LEU A 95 -1.67 -14.78 10.40
N GLN A 96 -2.94 -14.50 10.66
CA GLN A 96 -3.97 -15.48 10.98
C GLN A 96 -5.10 -15.32 9.97
N GLU A 97 -5.76 -16.42 9.66
CA GLU A 97 -6.97 -16.39 8.87
C GLU A 97 -8.07 -15.64 9.62
N ALA A 98 -8.88 -14.88 8.90
CA ALA A 98 -10.04 -14.27 9.50
C ALA A 98 -11.00 -15.40 9.91
N PRO A 99 -11.55 -15.39 11.13
CA PRO A 99 -12.55 -16.37 11.50
C PRO A 99 -13.77 -16.27 10.56
N PRO A 100 -14.47 -17.38 10.30
CA PRO A 100 -15.66 -17.34 9.46
C PRO A 100 -16.70 -16.38 10.05
N VAL A 101 -17.33 -15.58 9.19
CA VAL A 101 -18.36 -14.63 9.60
C VAL A 101 -19.55 -15.41 10.13
N ARG A 102 -19.80 -15.32 11.45
CA ARG A 102 -21.01 -15.86 12.08
C ARG A 102 -22.06 -14.76 12.13
N ARG A 103 -23.11 -14.88 11.31
CA ARG A 103 -24.28 -14.00 11.38
C ARG A 103 -25.30 -14.65 12.31
N TYR A 104 -25.72 -13.93 13.33
CA TYR A 104 -26.77 -14.36 14.24
C TYR A 104 -28.04 -13.58 13.88
N GLU A 105 -29.12 -14.28 13.61
CA GLU A 105 -30.45 -13.69 13.42
C GLU A 105 -31.28 -13.97 14.67
N ARG A 106 -31.86 -12.90 15.21
CA ARG A 106 -32.77 -12.93 16.36
C ARG A 106 -34.11 -12.37 15.95
N LYS A 107 -35.17 -12.94 16.51
CA LYS A 107 -36.55 -12.68 16.08
C LYS A 107 -37.18 -11.54 16.85
N ALA A 108 -36.75 -11.30 18.08
CA ALA A 108 -37.28 -10.25 18.94
C ALA A 108 -36.19 -9.32 19.47
N ALA A 109 -36.61 -8.11 19.84
CA ALA A 109 -35.78 -7.18 20.62
C ALA A 109 -35.38 -7.82 21.97
N GLY A 110 -34.18 -7.53 22.45
CA GLY A 110 -33.61 -8.05 23.70
C GLY A 110 -32.91 -9.40 23.59
N GLU A 111 -33.02 -10.12 22.46
CA GLU A 111 -32.37 -11.42 22.26
C GLU A 111 -30.88 -11.34 21.92
N LEU A 112 -30.39 -10.15 21.53
CA LEU A 112 -28.99 -9.90 21.21
C LEU A 112 -28.52 -8.59 21.84
N LEU A 113 -28.06 -8.70 23.08
CA LEU A 113 -27.49 -7.58 23.80
C LEU A 113 -25.98 -7.48 23.55
N HIS A 114 -25.54 -6.38 22.94
CA HIS A 114 -24.13 -6.05 22.87
C HIS A 114 -23.71 -5.32 24.15
N LEU A 115 -22.95 -6.03 24.99
CA LEU A 115 -22.36 -5.49 26.20
C LEU A 115 -20.91 -5.08 25.92
N ASP A 116 -20.61 -3.80 26.13
CA ASP A 116 -19.24 -3.28 26.12
C ASP A 116 -18.90 -2.70 27.49
N THR A 117 -17.65 -2.88 27.90
CA THR A 117 -17.10 -2.21 29.08
C THR A 117 -15.83 -1.51 28.67
N LYS A 118 -15.90 -0.18 28.63
CA LYS A 118 -14.76 0.66 28.29
C LYS A 118 -14.14 1.23 29.55
N GLN A 119 -12.91 0.81 29.82
CA GLN A 119 -12.09 1.45 30.85
C GLN A 119 -11.51 2.76 30.30
N LEU A 120 -11.78 3.86 30.99
CA LEU A 120 -11.34 5.21 30.65
C LEU A 120 -10.52 5.78 31.81
N ALA A 121 -9.41 6.45 31.47
CA ALA A 121 -8.61 7.15 32.48
C ALA A 121 -9.40 8.34 33.02
N ARG A 122 -9.43 8.49 34.34
CA ARG A 122 -10.03 9.67 34.98
C ARG A 122 -9.09 10.86 34.82
N PHE A 123 -9.67 12.05 34.73
CA PHE A 123 -8.93 13.30 34.72
C PHE A 123 -9.67 14.32 35.60
N ALA A 124 -8.91 15.10 36.37
CA ALA A 124 -9.46 16.20 37.17
C ALA A 124 -9.47 17.55 36.40
N GLN A 125 -8.74 17.63 35.28
CA GLN A 125 -8.64 18.83 34.45
C GLN A 125 -8.44 18.46 32.97
N PRO A 126 -8.85 19.30 32.02
CA PRO A 126 -8.61 19.08 30.59
C PRO A 126 -7.11 18.89 30.27
N GLY A 127 -6.80 17.93 29.39
CA GLY A 127 -5.43 17.61 29.02
C GLY A 127 -4.82 18.55 27.97
N HIS A 128 -3.52 18.37 27.71
CA HIS A 128 -2.72 19.22 26.82
C HIS A 128 -3.25 19.40 25.39
N ARG A 129 -4.12 18.48 24.90
CA ARG A 129 -4.75 18.63 23.59
C ARG A 129 -5.69 19.85 23.55
N ILE A 130 -6.30 20.19 24.68
CA ILE A 130 -7.16 21.38 24.82
C ILE A 130 -6.37 22.56 25.40
N THR A 131 -5.53 22.32 26.42
CA THR A 131 -4.84 23.40 27.14
C THR A 131 -3.51 23.83 26.54
N GLY A 132 -2.91 23.03 25.63
CA GLY A 132 -1.58 23.28 25.06
C GLY A 132 -0.40 22.97 25.99
N ASP A 133 -0.61 22.92 27.31
CA ASP A 133 0.45 22.63 28.29
C ASP A 133 0.64 21.12 28.50
N ARG A 134 1.80 20.59 28.08
CA ARG A 134 2.17 19.17 28.23
C ARG A 134 2.54 18.76 29.66
N ARG A 135 2.72 19.72 30.57
CA ARG A 135 3.03 19.48 31.98
C ARG A 135 1.78 19.25 32.82
N CYS A 136 0.62 19.69 32.34
CA CYS A 136 -0.66 19.41 32.98
C CYS A 136 -0.98 17.92 32.86
N CYS A 137 -0.73 17.19 33.94
CA CYS A 137 -1.11 15.80 34.13
C CYS A 137 -1.97 15.65 35.39
N THR A 138 -2.72 14.55 35.48
CA THR A 138 -3.57 14.22 36.63
C THR A 138 -3.09 12.90 37.25
N PRO A 139 -1.94 12.91 37.94
CA PRO A 139 -1.38 11.71 38.55
C PRO A 139 -2.33 11.15 39.60
N GLY A 140 -2.42 9.83 39.69
CA GLY A 140 -3.25 9.15 40.69
C GLY A 140 -4.77 9.25 40.48
N ALA A 141 -5.25 9.85 39.37
CA ALA A 141 -6.68 10.01 39.13
C ALA A 141 -7.45 8.68 38.97
N GLY A 142 -6.73 7.60 38.63
CA GLY A 142 -7.28 6.25 38.50
C GLY A 142 -8.06 6.04 37.21
N TRP A 143 -8.90 5.01 37.22
CA TRP A 143 -9.68 4.57 36.07
C TRP A 143 -11.16 4.51 36.43
N GLN A 144 -12.02 4.73 35.44
CA GLN A 144 -13.46 4.47 35.53
C GLN A 144 -13.87 3.53 34.42
N ALA A 145 -14.83 2.65 34.68
CA ALA A 145 -15.42 1.78 33.68
C ALA A 145 -16.74 2.40 33.22
N TRP A 146 -16.94 2.49 31.91
CA TRP A 146 -18.24 2.80 31.34
C TRP A 146 -18.84 1.51 30.80
N HIS A 147 -20.03 1.17 31.29
CA HIS A 147 -20.78 0.01 30.86
C HIS A 147 -21.82 0.46 29.85
N VAL A 148 -21.77 -0.13 28.66
CA VAL A 148 -22.70 0.16 27.57
C VAL A 148 -23.41 -1.14 27.19
N ALA A 149 -24.73 -1.07 27.10
CA ALA A 149 -25.57 -2.17 26.64
C ALA A 149 -26.41 -1.65 25.47
N ILE A 150 -26.23 -2.27 24.30
CA ILE A 150 -26.98 -1.92 23.07
C ILE A 150 -27.76 -3.15 22.64
N ASP A 151 -29.08 -3.02 22.56
CA ASP A 151 -29.91 -4.05 21.95
C ASP A 151 -29.76 -4.01 20.44
N ALA A 152 -29.32 -5.12 19.85
CA ALA A 152 -29.09 -5.20 18.42
C ALA A 152 -30.43 -5.34 17.68
N PRO A 153 -30.55 -4.72 16.48
CA PRO A 153 -31.78 -4.81 15.70
C PRO A 153 -32.08 -6.26 15.32
N HIS A 154 -33.34 -6.65 15.50
CA HIS A 154 -33.88 -7.89 14.97
C HIS A 154 -34.26 -7.69 13.49
N ALA A 155 -34.23 -8.77 12.71
CA ALA A 155 -34.72 -8.73 11.33
C ALA A 155 -36.25 -8.64 11.36
N GLN A 156 -36.82 -7.58 10.77
CA GLN A 156 -38.25 -7.53 10.48
C GLN A 156 -38.48 -8.31 9.19
N ALA A 157 -39.35 -9.33 9.25
CA ALA A 157 -39.75 -10.14 8.11
C ALA A 157 -40.64 -9.36 7.14
#